data_AF-A0A2G2GCU5-F1
#
_entry.id   AF-A0A2G2GCU5-F1
#
_cell.length_a   1.000
_cell.length_b   1.000
_cell.length_c   1.000
_cell.angle_alpha   90.00
_cell.angle_beta   90.00
_cell.angle_gamma   90.00
#
_symmetry.space_group_name_H-M   'P 1'
#
loop_
_entity.id
_entity.type
_entity.pdbx_description
1 polymer ?
#
loop_
_entity_poly.entity_id
_entity_poly.type
_entity_poly.pdbx_seq_one_letter_code
_entity_poly.pdbx_strand_id
1 'polypeptide(L)'
;MTYWEQECGDKSLREKIVSITNNKDVSIMSDEKELFRVLKRHLTRKELHAFCMKEGGQSNEAISERVSVKLEDIDLLLRKAERKLSNAKVTNEIFVKKED
;
A
#
# COMPACT_ATOMS: atom_id res chain seq x y z
N MET A 1 -3.92 5.32 15.17
CA MET A 1 -2.69 5.25 14.36
C MET A 1 -2.77 4.02 13.47
N THR A 2 -2.56 4.15 12.16
CA THR A 2 -2.50 3.07 11.18
C THR A 2 -1.10 2.45 11.15
N TYR A 3 -0.97 1.26 10.54
CA TYR A 3 0.36 0.66 10.37
C TYR A 3 1.24 1.49 9.41
N TRP A 4 0.61 2.21 8.47
CA TRP A 4 1.32 3.16 7.62
C TRP A 4 1.94 4.29 8.43
N GLU A 5 1.16 4.98 9.28
CA GLU A 5 1.67 6.06 10.14
C GLU A 5 2.82 5.58 11.05
N GLN A 6 2.79 4.32 11.50
CA GLN A 6 3.85 3.72 12.32
C GLN A 6 5.16 3.52 11.55
N GLU A 7 5.10 3.03 10.32
CA GLU A 7 6.29 2.70 9.53
C GLU A 7 6.80 3.89 8.70
N CYS A 8 5.90 4.76 8.26
CA CYS A 8 6.17 5.80 7.26
C CYS A 8 6.10 7.23 7.83
N GLY A 9 5.69 7.43 9.07
CA GLY A 9 5.59 8.74 9.71
C GLY A 9 4.70 9.70 8.91
N ASP A 10 5.25 10.85 8.53
CA ASP A 10 4.54 11.92 7.82
C ASP A 10 4.40 11.70 6.30
N LYS A 11 4.89 10.57 5.75
CA LYS A 11 4.73 10.28 4.32
C LYS A 11 3.25 10.09 3.98
N SER A 12 2.80 10.69 2.89
CA SER A 12 1.41 10.52 2.44
C SER A 12 1.20 9.15 1.79
N LEU A 13 0.28 8.37 2.35
CA LEU A 13 -0.16 7.11 1.73
C LEU A 13 -0.78 7.39 0.36
N ARG A 14 -1.54 8.47 0.24
CA ARG A 14 -2.22 8.87 -0.99
C ARG A 14 -1.22 9.11 -2.12
N GLU A 15 -0.17 9.89 -1.88
CA GLU A 15 0.85 10.18 -2.90
C GLU A 15 1.54 8.89 -3.37
N LYS A 16 1.80 7.97 -2.45
CA LYS A 16 2.39 6.68 -2.82
C LYS A 16 1.47 5.85 -3.71
N ILE A 17 0.17 5.81 -3.40
CA ILE A 17 -0.82 5.10 -4.22
C ILE A 17 -0.96 5.73 -5.61
N VAL A 18 -0.94 7.07 -5.73
CA VAL A 18 -0.90 7.75 -7.04
C VAL A 18 0.31 7.29 -7.85
N SER A 19 1.49 7.24 -7.20
CA SER A 19 2.73 6.78 -7.86
C SER A 19 2.64 5.34 -8.36
N ILE A 20 2.00 4.43 -7.61
CA ILE A 20 1.87 3.01 -8.00
C ILE A 20 0.85 2.84 -9.12
N THR A 21 -0.27 3.58 -9.06
CA THR A 21 -1.37 3.44 -10.02
C THR A 21 -1.12 4.19 -11.33
N ASN A 22 -0.10 5.04 -11.39
CA ASN A 22 0.28 5.86 -12.54
C ASN A 22 -0.90 6.68 -13.12
N ASN A 23 -1.90 6.99 -12.31
CA ASN A 23 -3.13 7.64 -12.72
C ASN A 23 -3.14 9.09 -12.25
N LYS A 24 -2.65 9.99 -13.12
CA LYS A 24 -2.50 11.43 -12.80
C LYS A 24 -3.82 12.21 -12.82
N ASP A 25 -4.86 11.66 -13.45
CA ASP A 25 -6.12 12.37 -13.70
C ASP A 25 -7.25 12.07 -12.71
N VAL A 26 -7.03 11.14 -11.77
CA VAL A 26 -8.09 10.64 -10.89
C VAL A 26 -7.89 11.13 -9.45
N SER A 27 -8.94 11.72 -8.88
CA SER A 27 -8.96 12.11 -7.47
C SER A 27 -8.98 10.86 -6.61
N ILE A 28 -7.97 10.68 -5.75
CA ILE A 28 -7.99 9.65 -4.69
C ILE A 28 -8.71 10.22 -3.46
N MET A 29 -9.43 9.37 -2.73
CA MET A 29 -10.02 9.73 -1.45
C MET A 29 -9.03 10.45 -0.52
N SER A 30 -9.51 11.47 0.18
CA SER A 30 -8.70 12.36 1.02
C SER A 30 -8.46 11.83 2.43
N ASP A 31 -9.33 10.96 2.95
CA ASP A 31 -9.15 10.34 4.26
C ASP A 31 -8.13 9.19 4.19
N GLU A 32 -6.92 9.44 4.67
CA GLU A 32 -5.85 8.43 4.70
C GLU A 32 -6.18 7.21 5.57
N LYS A 33 -7.00 7.36 6.62
CA LYS A 33 -7.43 6.24 7.45
C LYS A 33 -8.38 5.34 6.67
N GLU A 34 -9.30 5.93 5.91
CA GLU A 34 -10.19 5.15 5.06
C GLU A 34 -9.43 4.51 3.90
N LEU A 35 -8.48 5.24 3.28
CA LEU A 35 -7.59 4.69 2.25
C LEU A 35 -6.85 3.44 2.78
N PHE A 36 -6.28 3.54 3.98
CA PHE A 36 -5.60 2.42 4.63
C PHE A 36 -6.56 1.24 4.92
N ARG A 37 -7.82 1.51 5.30
CA ARG A 37 -8.83 0.45 5.48
C ARG A 37 -9.15 -0.26 4.17
N VAL A 38 -9.25 0.46 3.05
CA VAL A 38 -9.44 -0.16 1.73
C VAL A 38 -8.27 -1.10 1.43
N LEU A 39 -7.03 -0.66 1.61
CA LEU A 39 -5.85 -1.50 1.37
C LEU A 39 -5.88 -2.77 2.23
N LYS A 40 -6.26 -2.63 3.50
CA LYS A 40 -6.38 -3.76 4.44
C LYS A 40 -7.43 -4.81 4.03
N ARG A 41 -8.46 -4.43 3.28
CA ARG A 41 -9.47 -5.38 2.76
C ARG A 41 -8.97 -6.21 1.58
N HIS A 42 -8.05 -5.66 0.79
CA HIS A 42 -7.58 -6.27 -0.46
C HIS A 42 -6.22 -6.94 -0.37
N LEU A 43 -5.37 -6.45 0.55
CA LEU A 43 -4.07 -7.04 0.85
C LEU A 43 -4.19 -8.02 2.01
N THR A 44 -3.46 -9.12 1.92
CA THR A 44 -3.20 -9.95 3.09
C THR A 44 -2.38 -9.16 4.11
N ARG A 45 -2.42 -9.58 5.37
CA ARG A 45 -1.61 -8.94 6.43
C ARG A 45 -0.13 -8.90 6.08
N LYS A 46 0.42 -9.96 5.49
CA LYS A 46 1.84 -10.03 5.09
C LYS A 46 2.16 -9.04 3.98
N GLU A 47 1.32 -8.95 2.95
CA GLU A 47 1.49 -7.99 1.85
C GLU A 47 1.41 -6.55 2.36
N LEU A 48 0.40 -6.22 3.18
CA LEU A 48 0.23 -4.87 3.71
C LEU A 48 1.40 -4.47 4.61
N HIS A 49 1.83 -5.35 5.52
CA HIS A 49 2.94 -5.06 6.41
C HIS A 49 4.26 -4.91 5.65
N ALA A 50 4.55 -5.83 4.72
CA ALA A 50 5.75 -5.75 3.89
C ALA A 50 5.78 -4.46 3.06
N PHE A 51 4.65 -4.06 2.49
CA PHE A 51 4.50 -2.80 1.77
C PHE A 51 4.80 -1.59 2.67
N CYS A 52 4.14 -1.47 3.83
CA CYS A 52 4.36 -0.33 4.74
C CYS A 52 5.81 -0.26 5.23
N MET A 53 6.41 -1.40 5.61
CA MET A 53 7.80 -1.44 6.06
C MET A 53 8.77 -1.05 4.93
N LYS A 54 8.52 -1.52 3.70
CA LYS A 54 9.36 -1.17 2.55
C LYS A 54 9.34 0.33 2.28
N GLU A 55 8.14 0.93 2.30
CA GLU A 55 7.98 2.38 2.14
C GLU A 55 8.52 3.16 3.34
N GLY A 56 8.54 2.56 4.53
CA GLY A 56 9.22 3.06 5.72
C GLY A 56 10.74 2.98 5.66
N GLY A 57 11.32 2.34 4.63
CA GLY A 57 12.76 2.21 4.45
C GLY A 57 13.39 1.03 5.19
N GLN A 58 12.58 0.08 5.68
CA GLN A 58 13.08 -1.16 6.29
C GLN A 58 13.78 -2.05 5.25
N SER A 59 14.80 -2.79 5.70
CA SER A 59 15.53 -3.72 4.85
C SER A 59 14.69 -4.99 4.55
N ASN A 60 15.04 -5.71 3.49
CA ASN A 60 14.33 -6.93 3.14
C ASN A 60 14.47 -8.01 4.23
N GLU A 61 15.57 -8.02 4.99
CA GLU A 61 15.80 -8.88 6.15
C GLU A 61 14.82 -8.59 7.28
N ALA A 62 14.67 -7.31 7.64
CA ALA A 62 13.71 -6.90 8.68
C ALA A 62 12.27 -7.23 8.28
N ILE A 63 11.92 -7.04 7.01
CA ILE A 63 10.61 -7.41 6.47
C ILE A 63 10.41 -8.93 6.54
N SER A 64 11.40 -9.71 6.10
CA SER A 64 11.40 -11.17 6.11
C SER A 64 11.12 -11.74 7.50
N GLU A 65 11.82 -11.23 8.51
CA GLU A 65 11.61 -11.61 9.91
C GLU A 65 10.19 -11.24 10.38
N ARG A 66 9.78 -10.00 10.12
CA ARG A 66 8.49 -9.46 10.59
C ARG A 66 7.27 -10.17 10.02
N VAL A 67 7.28 -10.50 8.73
CA VAL A 67 6.15 -11.17 8.07
C VAL A 67 6.31 -12.69 7.98
N SER A 68 7.42 -13.21 8.50
CA SER A 68 7.78 -14.63 8.49
C SER A 68 7.66 -15.23 7.08
N VAL A 69 8.42 -14.64 6.16
CA VAL A 69 8.57 -15.05 4.75
C VAL A 69 10.05 -15.13 4.47
N LYS A 70 10.50 -16.05 3.60
CA LYS A 70 11.93 -16.16 3.29
C LYS A 70 12.42 -14.89 2.60
N LEU A 71 13.68 -14.53 2.84
CA LEU A 71 14.30 -13.35 2.25
C LEU A 71 14.20 -13.33 0.71
N GLU A 72 14.40 -14.50 0.08
CA GLU A 72 14.29 -14.69 -1.38
C GLU A 72 12.89 -14.41 -1.96
N ASP A 73 11.84 -14.51 -1.14
CA ASP A 73 10.45 -14.34 -1.55
C ASP A 73 9.91 -12.91 -1.34
N ILE A 74 10.70 -12.01 -0.74
CA ILE A 74 10.24 -10.66 -0.37
C ILE A 74 9.89 -9.82 -1.59
N ASP A 75 10.73 -9.85 -2.63
CA ASP A 75 10.43 -9.12 -3.86
C ASP A 75 9.15 -9.62 -4.54
N LEU A 76 8.89 -10.93 -4.47
CA LEU A 76 7.64 -11.51 -4.99
C LEU A 76 6.43 -11.06 -4.18
N LEU A 77 6.54 -11.00 -2.85
CA LEU A 77 5.50 -10.52 -1.95
C LEU A 77 5.16 -9.05 -2.21
N LEU A 78 6.18 -8.20 -2.36
CA LEU A 78 6.01 -6.77 -2.67
C LEU A 78 5.36 -6.55 -4.03
N ARG A 79 5.83 -7.25 -5.08
CA ARG A 79 5.20 -7.20 -6.42
C ARG A 79 3.74 -7.63 -6.40
N LYS A 80 3.40 -8.64 -5.59
CA LYS A 80 1.99 -9.06 -5.42
C LYS A 80 1.15 -7.95 -4.76
N ALA A 81 1.69 -7.28 -3.75
CA ALA A 81 1.03 -6.15 -3.11
C ALA A 81 0.78 -5.01 -4.11
N GLU A 82 1.81 -4.55 -4.82
CA GLU A 82 1.70 -3.49 -5.83
C GLU A 82 0.73 -3.83 -6.97
N ARG A 83 0.74 -5.09 -7.44
CA ARG A 83 -0.20 -5.55 -8.46
C ARG A 83 -1.66 -5.53 -7.99
N LYS A 84 -1.90 -5.77 -6.70
CA LYS A 84 -3.24 -5.64 -6.12
C LYS A 84 -3.65 -4.18 -5.99
N LEU A 85 -2.73 -3.29 -5.60
CA LEU A 85 -2.98 -1.85 -5.51
C LEU A 85 -3.32 -1.22 -6.87
N SER A 86 -2.73 -1.72 -7.95
CA SER A 86 -3.05 -1.32 -9.33
C SER A 86 -4.25 -2.07 -9.95
N ASN A 87 -4.87 -3.00 -9.22
CA ASN A 87 -6.02 -3.74 -9.72
C ASN A 87 -7.29 -2.88 -9.71
N ALA A 88 -8.08 -2.99 -10.79
CA ALA A 88 -9.38 -2.33 -10.95
C ALA A 88 -10.28 -2.38 -9.69
N LYS A 89 -10.31 -3.51 -8.96
CA LYS A 89 -11.13 -3.64 -7.75
C LYS A 89 -10.72 -2.66 -6.64
N VAL A 90 -9.41 -2.50 -6.44
CA VAL A 90 -8.87 -1.58 -5.42
C VAL A 90 -8.98 -0.15 -5.92
N THR A 91 -8.58 0.08 -7.17
CA THR A 91 -8.61 1.42 -7.76
C THR A 91 -10.02 2.00 -7.82
N ASN A 92 -11.05 1.20 -8.08
CA ASN A 92 -12.44 1.66 -8.10
C ASN A 92 -12.98 2.08 -6.71
N GLU A 93 -12.43 1.53 -5.63
CA GLU A 93 -12.84 1.92 -4.27
C GLU A 93 -12.11 3.16 -3.76
N ILE A 94 -10.86 3.36 -4.18
CA ILE A 94 -10.03 4.49 -3.72
C ILE A 94 -10.19 5.73 -4.60
N PHE A 95 -10.61 5.55 -5.85
CA PHE A 95 -10.84 6.64 -6.79
C PHE A 95 -12.24 7.24 -6.59
N VAL A 96 -12.26 8.54 -6.37
CA VAL A 96 -13.46 9.34 -6.32
C VAL A 96 -13.78 9.76 -7.75
N LYS A 97 -15.00 9.47 -8.22
CA LYS A 97 -15.47 10.06 -9.48
C LYS A 97 -15.49 11.58 -9.29
N LYS A 98 -14.89 12.33 -10.22
CA LYS A 98 -15.21 13.75 -10.34
C LYS A 98 -16.69 13.80 -10.73
N GLU A 99 -17.55 14.33 -9.86
CA GLU A 99 -18.86 14.80 -10.28
C GLU A 99 -18.60 16.08 -11.09
N ASP A 100 -18.92 16.03 -12.39
CA ASP A 100 -18.97 17.18 -13.29
C ASP A 100 -20.17 18.10 -12.96
#